data_AF-A0A7C7KZ45-F1
#
_entry.id   AF-A0A7C7KZ45-F1
#
_cell.length_a   1.000
_cell.length_b   1.000
_cell.length_c   1.000
_cell.angle_alpha   90.00
_cell.angle_beta   90.00
_cell.angle_gamma   90.00
#
_symmetry.space_group_name_H-M   'P 1'
#
loop_
_entity.id
_entity.type
_entity.pdbx_description
1 polymer ?
#
loop_
_entity_poly.entity_id
_entity_poly.type
_entity_poly.pdbx_seq_one_letter_code
_entity_poly.pdbx_strand_id
1 'polypeptide(L)'
;MLMQVRIGTSGYSFEDWRGTFYPENLPKAEMLPYYARHFDLVEVNATYYRIPPPYTFRRMLQKVPEGFGFTAKVPKEWTHEGKGGEVAGPFREAIVPLVEAGVLLGLLAQFPWRFRDTPENRDYLRRS
;
A
#
# COMPACT_ATOMS: atom_id res chain seq x y z
N MET A 1 3.41 -13.23 -24.84
CA MET A 1 3.01 -13.24 -23.42
C MET A 1 1.85 -12.25 -23.27
N LEU A 2 0.68 -12.69 -22.84
CA LEU A 2 -0.45 -11.78 -22.61
C LEU A 2 -0.16 -10.91 -21.38
N MET A 3 -0.49 -9.62 -21.42
CA MET A 3 -0.40 -8.74 -20.23
C MET A 3 -1.45 -9.17 -19.21
N GLN A 4 -1.02 -9.46 -17.98
CA GLN A 4 -1.92 -9.70 -16.86
C GLN A 4 -2.38 -8.35 -16.30
N VAL A 5 -3.69 -8.09 -16.33
CA VAL A 5 -4.32 -6.93 -15.69
C VAL A 5 -4.88 -7.37 -14.34
N ARG A 6 -4.57 -6.63 -13.28
CA ARG A 6 -5.11 -6.84 -11.94
C ARG A 6 -5.88 -5.60 -11.50
N ILE A 7 -7.02 -5.80 -10.85
CA ILE A 7 -7.91 -4.73 -10.41
C ILE A 7 -8.04 -4.77 -8.89
N GLY A 8 -8.03 -3.58 -8.26
CA GLY A 8 -8.19 -3.38 -6.83
C GLY A 8 -8.43 -1.91 -6.51
N THR A 9 -8.38 -1.57 -5.22
CA THR A 9 -8.71 -0.24 -4.70
C THR A 9 -7.60 0.33 -3.82
N SER A 10 -7.65 1.64 -3.63
CA SER A 10 -6.82 2.41 -2.69
C SER A 10 -7.24 2.18 -1.23
N GLY A 11 -7.00 0.96 -0.74
CA GLY A 11 -7.39 0.50 0.60
C GLY A 11 -8.64 -0.38 0.58
N TYR A 12 -8.93 -1.01 1.72
CA TYR A 12 -10.06 -1.93 1.88
C TYR A 12 -10.92 -1.63 3.13
N SER A 13 -10.39 -0.96 4.15
CA SER A 13 -11.04 -0.84 5.46
C SER A 13 -11.87 0.44 5.59
N PHE A 14 -13.04 0.49 4.93
CA PHE A 14 -13.94 1.65 4.97
C PHE A 14 -15.30 1.30 5.59
N GLU A 15 -15.77 2.10 6.54
CA GLU A 15 -17.10 1.91 7.17
C GLU A 15 -18.23 2.21 6.18
N ASP A 16 -18.05 3.21 5.31
CA ASP A 16 -19.04 3.61 4.31
C ASP A 16 -19.32 2.52 3.25
N TRP A 17 -18.51 1.46 3.23
CA TRP A 17 -18.72 0.30 2.35
C TRP A 17 -19.65 -0.75 2.97
N ARG A 18 -20.05 -0.61 4.24
CA ARG A 18 -21.04 -1.49 4.87
C ARG A 18 -22.42 -1.29 4.26
N GLY A 19 -23.14 -2.39 4.04
CA GLY A 19 -24.45 -2.40 3.39
C GLY A 19 -24.41 -2.27 1.87
N THR A 20 -23.28 -1.85 1.29
CA THR A 20 -23.10 -1.71 -0.16
C THR A 20 -22.15 -2.77 -0.73
N PHE A 21 -20.95 -2.89 -0.17
CA PHE A 21 -19.96 -3.90 -0.53
C PHE A 21 -19.76 -4.92 0.59
N TYR A 22 -19.61 -4.46 1.83
CA TYR A 22 -19.50 -5.33 3.01
C TYR A 22 -20.88 -5.64 3.62
N PRO A 23 -21.10 -6.86 4.13
CA PRO A 23 -22.24 -7.12 5.01
C PRO A 23 -22.28 -6.15 6.19
N GLU A 24 -23.47 -5.70 6.59
CA GLU A 24 -23.65 -4.67 7.62
C GLU A 24 -22.85 -4.97 8.90
N ASN A 25 -22.91 -6.22 9.37
CA ASN A 25 -22.29 -6.65 10.62
C ASN A 25 -20.92 -7.35 10.45
N LEU A 26 -20.25 -7.18 9.30
CA LEU A 26 -18.95 -7.82 9.06
C LEU A 26 -17.88 -7.31 10.07
N PRO A 27 -17.22 -8.16 10.86
CA PRO A 27 -16.17 -7.70 11.76
C PRO A 27 -15.03 -7.01 10.99
N LYS A 28 -14.43 -5.95 11.55
CA LYS A 28 -13.28 -5.25 10.90
C LYS A 28 -12.14 -6.19 10.54
N ALA A 29 -11.88 -7.20 11.36
CA ALA A 29 -10.85 -8.20 11.12
C ALA A 29 -11.09 -9.03 9.85
N GLU A 30 -12.35 -9.16 9.42
CA GLU A 30 -12.82 -9.93 8.27
C GLU A 30 -12.95 -9.08 7.00
N MET A 31 -12.77 -7.76 7.07
CA MET A 31 -12.85 -6.88 5.88
C MET A 31 -11.82 -7.26 4.81
N LEU A 32 -10.56 -7.52 5.18
CA LEU A 32 -9.54 -7.93 4.20
C LEU A 32 -9.83 -9.33 3.62
N PRO A 33 -10.11 -10.38 4.43
CA PRO A 33 -10.56 -11.66 3.90
C PRO A 33 -11.77 -11.59 2.98
N TYR A 34 -12.75 -10.73 3.29
CA TYR A 34 -13.91 -10.52 2.43
C TYR A 34 -13.50 -9.83 1.12
N TYR A 35 -12.76 -8.73 1.21
CA TYR A 35 -12.25 -7.98 0.06
C TYR A 35 -11.48 -8.86 -0.92
N ALA A 36 -10.62 -9.74 -0.40
CA ALA A 36 -9.78 -10.63 -1.19
C ALA A 36 -10.53 -11.77 -1.92
N ARG A 37 -11.85 -11.88 -1.73
CA ARG A 37 -12.71 -12.75 -2.54
C ARG A 37 -13.18 -12.08 -3.83
N HIS A 38 -13.04 -10.75 -3.94
CA HIS A 38 -13.57 -9.95 -5.03
C HIS A 38 -12.49 -9.25 -5.87
N PHE A 39 -11.30 -9.03 -5.30
CA PHE A 39 -10.18 -8.36 -5.96
C PHE A 39 -8.89 -9.15 -5.80
N ASP A 40 -7.94 -8.94 -6.71
CA ASP A 40 -6.65 -9.65 -6.75
C ASP A 40 -5.49 -8.83 -6.19
N LEU A 41 -5.72 -7.56 -5.87
CA LEU A 41 -4.75 -6.72 -5.18
C LEU A 41 -5.41 -5.65 -4.31
N VAL A 42 -4.62 -5.07 -3.40
CA VAL A 42 -4.97 -3.81 -2.74
C VAL A 42 -3.76 -2.89 -2.63
N GLU A 43 -4.02 -1.58 -2.74
CA GLU A 43 -3.02 -0.57 -2.37
C GLU A 43 -3.11 -0.26 -0.88
N VAL A 44 -2.00 -0.46 -0.17
CA VAL A 44 -1.86 -0.12 1.24
C VAL A 44 -1.46 1.34 1.38
N ASN A 45 -2.40 2.14 1.88
CA ASN A 45 -2.23 3.57 2.13
C ASN A 45 -1.94 3.92 3.59
N ALA A 46 -2.04 2.97 4.52
CA ALA A 46 -1.77 3.23 5.93
C ALA A 46 -0.33 3.75 6.17
N THR A 47 0.63 3.24 5.38
CA THR A 47 2.04 3.63 5.36
C THR A 47 2.26 5.12 5.07
N TYR A 48 1.34 5.78 4.36
CA TYR A 48 1.38 7.22 4.13
C TYR A 48 1.25 8.02 5.43
N TYR A 49 0.40 7.57 6.36
CA TYR A 49 0.14 8.26 7.62
C TYR A 49 1.06 7.81 8.75
N ARG A 50 1.41 6.51 8.77
CA ARG A 50 2.31 5.92 9.74
C ARG A 50 2.88 4.63 9.16
N ILE A 51 4.18 4.42 9.34
CA ILE A 51 4.82 3.15 8.99
C ILE A 51 4.35 2.07 9.98
N PRO A 52 3.58 1.06 9.54
CA PRO A 52 3.17 -0.01 10.42
C PRO A 52 4.35 -0.96 10.67
N PRO A 53 4.38 -1.66 11.80
CA PRO A 53 5.42 -2.66 12.06
C PRO A 53 5.29 -3.85 11.08
N PRO A 54 6.39 -4.57 10.76
CA PRO A 54 6.38 -5.66 9.78
C PRO A 54 5.36 -6.76 10.07
N TYR A 55 5.06 -7.04 11.34
CA TYR A 55 4.05 -8.04 11.70
C TYR A 55 2.65 -7.72 11.15
N THR A 56 2.35 -6.44 10.89
CA THR A 56 1.09 -6.02 10.28
C THR A 56 0.93 -6.63 8.89
N PHE A 57 1.97 -6.53 8.05
CA PHE A 57 1.97 -7.13 6.72
C PHE A 57 1.97 -8.66 6.77
N ARG A 58 2.68 -9.28 7.72
CA ARG A 58 2.57 -10.74 7.94
C ARG A 58 1.15 -11.18 8.25
N ARG A 59 0.43 -10.44 9.09
CA ARG A 59 -0.98 -10.71 9.40
C ARG A 59 -1.90 -10.48 8.21
N MET A 60 -1.58 -9.54 7.32
CA MET A 60 -2.33 -9.32 6.08
C MET A 60 -2.15 -10.50 5.12
N LEU A 61 -0.92 -11.01 4.96
CA LEU A 61 -0.63 -12.19 4.15
C LEU A 61 -1.40 -13.43 4.59
N GLN A 62 -1.60 -13.61 5.90
CA GLN A 62 -2.40 -14.71 6.46
C GLN A 62 -3.91 -14.63 6.16
N LYS A 63 -4.38 -13.48 5.64
CA LYS A 63 -5.80 -13.17 5.45
C LYS A 63 -6.24 -13.15 4.00
N VAL A 64 -5.31 -13.35 3.06
CA VAL A 64 -5.55 -13.27 1.63
C VAL A 64 -5.14 -14.58 0.96
N PRO A 65 -5.72 -14.93 -0.21
CA PRO A 65 -5.31 -16.12 -0.94
C PRO A 65 -3.88 -15.98 -1.48
N GLU A 66 -3.27 -17.12 -1.82
CA GLU A 66 -1.97 -17.16 -2.48
C GLU A 66 -2.00 -16.33 -3.78
N GLY A 67 -0.93 -15.56 -4.01
CA GLY A 67 -0.81 -14.71 -5.19
C GLY A 67 -1.58 -13.39 -5.14
N PHE A 68 -2.33 -13.10 -4.07
CA PHE A 68 -2.95 -11.80 -3.85
C PHE A 68 -1.88 -10.70 -3.72
N GLY A 69 -2.00 -9.67 -4.55
CA GLY A 69 -0.99 -8.63 -4.69
C GLY A 69 -1.16 -7.45 -3.72
N PHE A 70 -0.06 -6.78 -3.44
CA PHE A 70 -0.05 -5.54 -2.68
C PHE A 70 0.74 -4.48 -3.42
N THR A 71 0.22 -3.26 -3.47
CA THR A 71 1.05 -2.07 -3.65
C THR A 71 1.14 -1.32 -2.33
N ALA A 72 2.21 -0.57 -2.12
CA ALA A 72 2.38 0.21 -0.90
C ALA A 72 2.68 1.66 -1.25
N LYS A 73 1.90 2.58 -0.69
CA LYS A 73 2.18 4.01 -0.82
C LYS A 73 3.34 4.39 0.10
N VAL A 74 4.33 5.11 -0.41
CA VAL A 74 5.46 5.55 0.41
C VAL A 74 4.99 6.57 1.46
N PRO A 75 5.71 6.71 2.59
CA PRO A 75 5.35 7.65 3.66
C PRO A 75 5.19 9.09 3.17
N LYS A 76 4.31 9.86 3.82
CA LYS A 76 4.07 11.27 3.51
C LYS A 76 5.35 12.09 3.60
N GLU A 77 6.19 11.80 4.58
CA GLU A 77 7.48 12.46 4.83
C GLU A 77 8.40 12.35 3.60
N TRP A 78 8.30 11.24 2.86
CA TRP A 78 9.03 11.05 1.61
C TRP A 78 8.48 11.94 0.49
N THR A 79 7.17 11.99 0.29
CA THR A 79 6.60 12.65 -0.90
C THR A 79 6.23 14.12 -0.70
N HIS A 80 5.98 14.54 0.53
CA HIS A 80 5.43 15.86 0.85
C HIS A 80 6.39 16.74 1.68
N GLU A 81 7.36 16.13 2.37
CA GLU A 81 8.24 16.83 3.32
C GLU A 81 9.72 16.76 2.95
N GLY A 82 10.08 16.00 1.91
CA GLY A 82 11.47 15.89 1.42
C GLY A 82 12.39 15.07 2.33
N LYS A 83 11.83 14.29 3.25
CA LYS A 83 12.56 13.52 4.28
C LYS A 83 12.66 12.02 3.95
N GLY A 84 12.70 11.67 2.66
CA GLY A 84 12.75 10.28 2.21
C GLY A 84 13.87 9.46 2.87
N GLY A 85 15.06 10.04 3.02
CA GLY A 85 16.20 9.37 3.65
C GLY A 85 15.97 8.95 5.12
N GLU A 86 15.15 9.69 5.87
CA GLU A 86 14.84 9.38 7.27
C GLU A 86 13.87 8.20 7.40
N VAL A 87 12.94 8.06 6.45
CA VAL A 87 11.86 7.07 6.50
C VAL A 87 12.12 5.83 5.64
N ALA A 88 13.10 5.88 4.74
CA ALA A 88 13.38 4.78 3.80
C ALA A 88 13.73 3.45 4.48
N GLY A 89 14.58 3.49 5.50
CA GLY A 89 14.97 2.29 6.27
C GLY A 89 13.77 1.65 6.98
N PRO A 90 13.08 2.38 7.88
CA PRO A 90 11.90 1.85 8.56
C PRO A 90 10.79 1.39 7.61
N PHE A 91 10.57 2.11 6.50
CA PHE A 91 9.58 1.72 5.49
C PHE A 91 9.98 0.43 4.78
N ARG A 92 11.25 0.30 4.37
CA ARG A 92 11.78 -0.93 3.78
C ARG A 92 11.57 -2.11 4.72
N GLU A 93 11.95 -1.98 5.99
CA GLU A 93 11.76 -3.03 7.00
C GLU A 93 10.30 -3.43 7.14
N ALA A 94 9.39 -2.46 7.17
CA ALA A 94 7.96 -2.69 7.28
C ALA A 94 7.44 -3.58 6.14
N ILE A 95 7.84 -3.33 4.90
CA ILE A 95 7.32 -4.04 3.71
C ILE A 95 8.06 -5.34 3.38
N VAL A 96 9.17 -5.68 4.07
CA VAL A 96 9.93 -6.93 3.86
C VAL A 96 9.03 -8.17 3.71
N PRO A 97 7.99 -8.39 4.55
CA PRO A 97 7.14 -9.57 4.42
C PRO A 97 6.46 -9.69 3.05
N LEU A 98 6.07 -8.57 2.43
CA LEU A 98 5.44 -8.57 1.10
C LEU A 98 6.46 -8.89 -0.01
N VAL A 99 7.71 -8.44 0.18
CA VAL A 99 8.83 -8.71 -0.73
C VAL A 99 9.21 -10.18 -0.67
N GLU A 100 9.41 -10.72 0.53
CA GLU A 100 9.77 -12.12 0.75
C GLU A 100 8.69 -13.09 0.23
N ALA A 101 7.42 -12.71 0.36
CA ALA A 101 6.29 -13.46 -0.19
C ALA A 101 6.12 -13.31 -1.72
N GLY A 102 6.89 -12.44 -2.38
CA GLY A 102 6.81 -12.23 -3.83
C GLY A 102 5.52 -11.55 -4.31
N VAL A 103 4.80 -10.86 -3.42
CA VAL A 103 3.48 -10.25 -3.71
C VAL A 103 3.48 -8.72 -3.66
N LEU A 104 4.61 -8.08 -3.38
CA LEU A 104 4.76 -6.63 -3.58
C LEU A 104 4.83 -6.31 -5.07
N LEU A 105 3.72 -5.81 -5.64
CA LEU A 105 3.59 -5.50 -7.06
C LEU A 105 4.16 -4.13 -7.43
N GLY A 106 4.29 -3.21 -6.47
CA GLY A 106 4.82 -1.88 -6.72
C GLY A 106 4.75 -0.94 -5.52
N LEU A 107 5.47 0.17 -5.63
CA LEU A 107 5.43 1.28 -4.69
C LEU A 107 4.77 2.49 -5.35
N LEU A 108 3.90 3.18 -4.63
CA LEU A 108 3.31 4.44 -5.09
C LEU A 108 4.00 5.63 -4.40
N ALA A 109 4.72 6.43 -5.19
CA ALA A 109 5.22 7.74 -4.79
C ALA A 109 4.34 8.86 -5.36
N GLN A 110 3.28 9.21 -4.65
CA GLN A 110 2.36 10.27 -5.06
C GLN A 110 2.76 11.61 -4.43
N PHE A 111 3.18 12.56 -5.26
CA PHE A 111 3.60 13.91 -4.86
C PHE A 111 2.42 14.90 -4.83
N PRO A 112 2.48 15.96 -3.99
CA PRO A 112 1.44 16.98 -3.93
C PRO A 112 1.43 17.86 -5.18
N TRP A 113 0.32 18.57 -5.42
CA TRP A 113 0.14 19.49 -6.56
C TRP A 113 1.26 20.55 -6.71
N ARG A 114 1.90 20.93 -5.60
CA ARG A 114 3.00 21.91 -5.56
C ARG A 114 4.35 21.35 -6.06
N PHE A 115 4.47 20.03 -6.19
CA PHE A 115 5.69 19.39 -6.70
C PHE A 115 5.74 19.59 -8.23
N ARG A 116 6.53 20.56 -8.67
CA ARG A 116 6.67 20.95 -10.08
C ARG A 116 7.95 20.37 -10.67
N ASP A 117 8.01 20.36 -11.99
CA ASP A 117 9.22 19.95 -12.71
C ASP A 117 10.32 21.03 -12.59
N THR A 118 11.19 20.89 -11.59
CA THR A 118 12.34 21.76 -11.34
C THR A 118 13.62 20.93 -11.21
N PRO A 119 14.81 21.52 -11.42
CA PRO A 119 16.09 20.82 -11.22
C PRO A 119 16.20 20.16 -9.83
N GLU A 120 15.80 20.87 -8.78
CA GLU A 120 15.86 20.39 -7.39
C GLU A 120 14.94 19.18 -7.18
N ASN A 121 13.74 19.20 -7.76
CA ASN A 121 12.79 18.08 -7.67
C ASN A 121 13.25 16.87 -8.50
N ARG A 122 13.89 17.08 -9.66
CA ARG A 122 14.52 15.99 -10.42
C ARG A 122 15.67 15.36 -9.62
N ASP A 123 16.49 16.18 -8.97
CA ASP A 123 17.58 15.69 -8.11
C ASP A 123 17.05 14.97 -6.87
N TYR A 124 15.93 15.42 -6.31
CA TYR A 124 15.23 14.70 -5.25
C TYR A 124 14.80 13.30 -5.70
N LEU A 125 14.17 13.18 -6.88
CA LEU A 125 13.75 11.90 -7.44
C LEU A 125 14.93 10.95 -7.72
N ARG A 126 16.08 11.48 -8.19
CA ARG A 126 17.28 10.67 -8.47
C ARG A 126 17.93 10.08 -7.22
N ARG A 127 17.79 10.75 -6.08
CA ARG A 127 18.40 10.31 -4.80
C ARG A 127 17.45 9.46 -3.95
N SER A 128 16.18 9.38 -4.34
CA SER A 128 15.15 8.60 -3.66
C SER A 128 15.21 7.13 -4.04
#